data_AF-M3Z7Y7-F1
#
_entry.id   AF-M3Z7Y7-F1
#
_cell.length_a   1.000
_cell.length_b   1.000
_cell.length_c   1.000
_cell.angle_alpha   90.00
_cell.angle_beta   90.00
_cell.angle_gamma   90.00
#
_symmetry.space_group_name_H-M   'P 1'
#
loop_
_entity.id
_entity.type
_entity.pdbx_description
1 polymer ?
#
loop_
_entity_poly.entity_id
_entity_poly.type
_entity_poly.pdbx_seq_one_letter_code
_entity_poly.pdbx_strand_id
1 'polypeptide(L)'
;MMIPPKKMRPLLFLISQMAIFALLFHLYGHNFNSLSTKEEPKPMHVLVLSSWRSGSSFVGQLFAQHPDVFYLMEPAWHIWMTFTHSTAWRLQMAVRDLIRAVFLCDMSVFDAYMKPGPRRQSSLFQWENSRALCSPPACNVFSRDMIIPQAHCKLLCSQQPFEVVEKACRSYSHVVLKEVRFFNLKVLYPLLRDPSLNLHIVHLVRDPRAVFRSRERTTGELRLDSRTVLGEHWEELKEEDQPYSVMQVICQSQLEIYKAVQSLPKALRQRYMLIRYEDLVRDPTGQTAQMYKYVGLKFLPHLQTWVYNITRGKGMGSHAFHTNARNALNVSQAWRWTLPYKKVSRLQKVCNDTMTLLGYHLVRSEQEQKNLSLDLLSAWTPSK
;
A
#
# COMPACT_ATOMS: atom_id res chain seq x y z
N MET A 1 47.44 -44.36 -55.55
CA MET A 1 46.21 -44.48 -54.72
C MET A 1 46.54 -45.37 -53.53
N MET A 2 46.96 -44.79 -52.41
CA MET A 2 47.31 -45.56 -51.21
C MET A 2 46.03 -45.84 -50.40
N ILE A 3 45.63 -47.11 -50.34
CA ILE A 3 44.49 -47.59 -49.55
C ILE A 3 44.94 -47.64 -48.08
N PRO A 4 44.25 -46.98 -47.14
CA PRO A 4 44.66 -46.98 -45.74
C PRO A 4 44.49 -48.38 -45.14
N PRO A 5 45.40 -48.81 -44.24
CA PRO A 5 45.39 -50.15 -43.67
C PRO A 5 44.09 -50.46 -42.93
N LYS A 6 43.61 -51.71 -43.02
CA LYS A 6 42.30 -52.20 -42.52
C LYS A 6 41.97 -51.84 -41.06
N LYS A 7 42.97 -51.51 -40.22
CA LYS A 7 42.78 -51.07 -38.82
C LYS A 7 42.55 -49.56 -38.64
N MET A 8 42.77 -48.72 -39.66
CA MET A 8 42.57 -47.26 -39.57
C MET A 8 41.13 -46.80 -39.87
N ARG A 9 40.34 -47.59 -40.61
CA ARG A 9 38.93 -47.29 -40.90
C ARG A 9 38.04 -47.12 -39.65
N PRO A 10 38.08 -48.02 -38.65
CA PRO A 10 37.25 -47.84 -37.45
C PRO A 10 37.68 -46.64 -36.60
N LEU A 11 38.97 -46.32 -36.58
CA LEU A 11 39.50 -45.17 -35.84
C LEU A 11 39.06 -43.84 -36.48
N LEU A 12 39.13 -43.74 -37.81
CA LEU A 12 38.63 -42.58 -38.55
C LEU A 12 37.12 -42.40 -38.39
N PHE A 13 36.36 -43.50 -38.33
CA PHE A 13 34.92 -43.45 -38.06
C PHE A 13 34.62 -42.96 -36.65
N LEU A 14 35.36 -43.43 -35.63
CA LEU A 14 35.20 -42.96 -34.25
C LEU A 14 35.53 -41.46 -34.11
N ILE A 15 36.61 -41.00 -34.74
CA ILE A 15 37.00 -39.58 -34.73
C ILE A 15 35.92 -38.72 -35.40
N SER A 16 35.36 -39.20 -36.53
CA SER A 16 34.24 -38.54 -37.20
C SER A 16 32.99 -38.45 -36.32
N GLN A 17 32.64 -39.53 -35.61
CA GLN A 17 31.49 -39.56 -34.70
C GLN A 17 31.69 -38.59 -33.53
N MET A 18 32.88 -38.56 -32.94
CA MET A 18 33.22 -37.63 -31.85
C MET A 18 33.22 -36.17 -32.31
N ALA A 19 33.70 -35.89 -33.52
CA ALA A 19 33.66 -34.55 -34.10
C ALA A 19 32.21 -34.09 -34.35
N ILE A 20 31.35 -34.97 -34.90
CA ILE A 20 29.92 -34.68 -35.09
C ILE A 20 29.22 -34.45 -33.75
N PHE A 21 29.53 -35.26 -32.72
CA PHE A 21 28.94 -35.12 -31.39
C PHE A 21 29.39 -33.82 -30.72
N ALA A 22 30.66 -33.45 -30.86
CA ALA A 22 31.18 -32.17 -30.38
C ALA A 22 30.55 -30.98 -31.11
N LEU A 23 30.36 -31.07 -32.44
CA LEU A 23 29.67 -30.04 -33.23
C LEU A 23 28.20 -29.90 -32.83
N LEU A 24 27.51 -31.01 -32.62
CA LEU A 24 26.13 -31.02 -32.11
C LEU A 24 26.06 -30.40 -30.72
N PHE A 25 26.99 -30.76 -29.80
CA PHE A 25 27.05 -30.14 -28.47
C PHE A 25 27.35 -28.64 -28.54
N HIS A 26 28.23 -28.21 -29.44
CA HIS A 26 28.57 -26.81 -29.61
C HIS A 26 27.42 -26.01 -30.22
N LEU A 27 26.69 -26.60 -31.19
CA LEU A 27 25.49 -26.01 -31.78
C LEU A 27 24.33 -25.97 -30.76
N TYR A 28 24.16 -27.01 -29.94
CA TYR A 28 23.15 -27.06 -28.88
C TYR A 28 23.46 -26.08 -27.75
N GLY A 29 24.73 -25.98 -27.34
CA GLY A 29 25.19 -25.01 -26.33
C GLY A 29 25.09 -23.57 -26.80
N HIS A 30 25.33 -23.30 -28.10
CA HIS A 30 25.16 -21.96 -28.67
C HIS A 30 23.68 -21.56 -28.82
N ASN A 31 22.79 -22.52 -29.08
CA ASN A 31 21.33 -22.28 -29.09
C ASN A 31 20.78 -22.04 -27.67
N PHE A 32 21.32 -22.70 -26.64
CA PHE A 32 20.93 -22.47 -25.25
C PHE A 32 21.33 -21.07 -24.75
N ASN A 33 22.48 -20.54 -25.17
CA ASN A 33 22.90 -19.17 -24.83
C ASN A 33 22.19 -18.08 -25.63
N SER A 34 21.53 -18.41 -26.75
CA SER A 34 20.75 -17.43 -27.55
C SER A 34 19.27 -17.36 -27.14
N LEU A 35 18.78 -18.33 -26.35
CA LEU A 35 17.52 -18.20 -25.62
C LEU A 35 17.75 -17.35 -24.36
N SER A 36 18.15 -16.09 -24.55
CA SER A 36 17.84 -15.07 -23.57
C SER A 36 16.32 -14.98 -23.54
N THR A 37 15.67 -15.76 -22.66
CA THR A 37 14.32 -15.47 -22.22
C THR A 37 14.33 -14.00 -21.85
N LYS A 38 13.66 -13.15 -22.63
CA LYS A 38 13.30 -11.82 -22.15
C LYS A 38 12.58 -12.10 -20.85
N GLU A 39 13.24 -11.91 -19.71
CA GLU A 39 12.59 -11.99 -18.41
C GLU A 39 11.37 -11.08 -18.54
N GLU A 40 10.17 -11.66 -18.41
CA GLU A 40 8.97 -10.84 -18.37
C GLU A 40 9.20 -9.81 -17.26
N PRO A 41 8.96 -8.51 -17.54
CA PRO A 41 9.22 -7.48 -16.55
C PRO A 41 8.45 -7.80 -15.28
N LYS A 42 9.18 -8.06 -14.19
CA LYS A 42 8.60 -8.40 -12.89
C LYS A 42 7.60 -7.30 -12.48
N PRO A 43 6.37 -7.64 -12.07
CA PRO A 43 5.39 -6.66 -11.62
C PRO A 43 5.97 -5.75 -10.53
N MET A 44 5.62 -4.47 -10.56
CA MET A 44 5.96 -3.57 -9.47
C MET A 44 4.99 -3.77 -8.30
N HIS A 45 5.53 -3.95 -7.10
CA HIS A 45 4.73 -4.15 -5.89
C HIS A 45 4.81 -2.89 -5.05
N VAL A 46 3.67 -2.32 -4.68
CA VAL A 46 3.63 -1.07 -3.90
C VAL A 46 2.82 -1.28 -2.64
N LEU A 47 3.42 -1.01 -1.48
CA LEU A 47 2.71 -0.95 -0.22
C LEU A 47 2.45 0.51 0.14
N VAL A 48 1.18 0.93 0.12
CA VAL A 48 0.75 2.20 0.72
C VAL A 48 0.60 1.98 2.23
N LEU A 49 1.67 2.28 2.97
CA LEU A 49 1.77 2.11 4.41
C LEU A 49 1.26 3.37 5.13
N SER A 50 0.44 3.21 6.16
CA SER A 50 -0.10 4.34 6.94
C SER A 50 -0.67 3.86 8.27
N SER A 51 -1.27 4.75 9.05
CA SER A 51 -2.22 4.43 10.12
C SER A 51 -3.66 4.80 9.73
N TRP A 52 -4.67 4.29 10.47
CA TRP A 52 -6.07 4.66 10.26
C TRP A 52 -6.28 6.16 10.36
N ARG A 53 -7.18 6.68 9.51
CA ARG A 53 -7.60 8.10 9.46
C ARG A 53 -6.51 9.09 9.02
N SER A 54 -5.35 8.61 8.59
CA SER A 54 -4.26 9.45 8.03
C SER A 54 -4.45 9.86 6.57
N GLY A 55 -5.58 9.51 5.93
CA GLY A 55 -5.87 9.87 4.53
C GLY A 55 -5.41 8.82 3.50
N SER A 56 -4.93 7.67 3.95
CA SER A 56 -4.45 6.58 3.10
C SER A 56 -5.49 6.02 2.13
N SER A 57 -6.79 6.14 2.42
CA SER A 57 -7.83 5.75 1.46
C SER A 57 -7.83 6.66 0.23
N PHE A 58 -7.54 7.96 0.41
CA PHE A 58 -7.36 8.87 -0.71
C PHE A 58 -6.10 8.51 -1.51
N VAL A 59 -4.96 8.29 -0.84
CA VAL A 59 -3.72 7.86 -1.52
C VAL A 59 -3.90 6.54 -2.26
N GLY A 60 -4.56 5.56 -1.66
CA GLY A 60 -4.89 4.31 -2.32
C GLY A 60 -5.74 4.52 -3.58
N GLN A 61 -6.70 5.46 -3.55
CA GLN A 61 -7.48 5.82 -4.73
C GLN A 61 -6.66 6.52 -5.82
N LEU A 62 -5.60 7.27 -5.49
CA LEU A 62 -4.69 7.80 -6.51
C LEU A 62 -4.17 6.64 -7.38
N PHE A 63 -3.66 5.58 -6.76
CA PHE A 63 -3.19 4.40 -7.49
C PHE A 63 -4.32 3.59 -8.12
N ALA A 64 -5.42 3.36 -7.40
CA ALA A 64 -6.48 2.46 -7.83
C ALA A 64 -7.16 2.87 -9.14
N GLN A 65 -7.18 4.17 -9.45
CA GLN A 65 -7.76 4.67 -10.70
C GLN A 65 -6.85 4.48 -11.92
N HIS A 66 -5.57 4.12 -11.74
CA HIS A 66 -4.66 3.94 -12.86
C HIS A 66 -4.96 2.66 -13.67
N PRO A 67 -4.96 2.68 -15.01
CA PRO A 67 -5.30 1.53 -15.86
C PRO A 67 -4.35 0.35 -15.72
N ASP A 68 -3.11 0.57 -15.27
CA ASP A 68 -2.09 -0.48 -15.10
C ASP A 68 -1.96 -1.04 -13.67
N VAL A 69 -2.85 -0.63 -12.76
CA VAL A 69 -2.79 -1.00 -11.34
C VAL A 69 -3.91 -1.98 -10.96
N PHE A 70 -3.51 -3.10 -10.37
CA PHE A 70 -4.37 -3.88 -9.48
C PHE A 70 -4.22 -3.35 -8.05
N TYR A 71 -5.33 -2.98 -7.42
CA TYR A 71 -5.34 -2.40 -6.07
C TYR A 71 -6.19 -3.24 -5.12
N LEU A 72 -5.76 -3.43 -3.87
CA LEU A 72 -6.64 -3.88 -2.78
C LEU A 72 -6.51 -2.97 -1.56
N MET A 73 -7.65 -2.69 -0.94
CA MET A 73 -7.73 -1.92 0.29
C MET A 73 -7.73 -2.85 1.49
N GLU A 74 -6.69 -2.78 2.31
CA GLU A 74 -6.59 -3.43 3.62
C GLU A 74 -6.91 -4.94 3.60
N PRO A 75 -6.29 -5.76 2.73
CA PRO A 75 -6.51 -7.21 2.75
C PRO A 75 -6.24 -7.87 4.11
N ALA A 76 -5.37 -7.30 4.95
CA ALA A 76 -5.11 -7.75 6.32
C ALA A 76 -6.29 -7.55 7.29
N TRP A 77 -7.34 -6.81 6.88
CA TRP A 77 -8.58 -6.67 7.64
C TRP A 77 -9.18 -8.03 7.99
N HIS A 78 -9.15 -8.99 7.05
CA HIS A 78 -9.70 -10.32 7.26
C HIS A 78 -9.06 -11.03 8.45
N ILE A 79 -7.73 -10.97 8.59
CA ILE A 79 -7.01 -11.55 9.73
C ILE A 79 -7.49 -10.93 11.05
N TRP A 80 -7.58 -9.60 11.11
CA TRP A 80 -7.97 -8.89 12.34
C TRP A 80 -9.43 -9.19 12.73
N MET A 81 -10.30 -9.41 11.75
CA MET A 81 -11.69 -9.77 11.99
C MET A 81 -11.89 -11.25 12.31
N THR A 82 -10.98 -12.13 11.88
CA THR A 82 -10.96 -13.53 12.32
C THR A 82 -10.50 -13.64 13.77
N PHE A 83 -9.49 -12.86 14.17
CA PHE A 83 -8.86 -12.94 15.49
C PHE A 83 -9.08 -11.69 16.35
N THR A 84 -10.36 -11.36 16.60
CA THR A 84 -10.77 -10.13 17.31
C THR A 84 -10.27 -10.00 18.75
N HIS A 85 -9.90 -11.12 19.39
CA HIS A 85 -9.33 -11.17 20.74
C HIS A 85 -7.80 -11.20 20.77
N SER A 86 -7.14 -11.08 19.61
CA SER A 86 -5.69 -11.04 19.52
C SER A 86 -5.15 -9.60 19.65
N THR A 87 -3.83 -9.46 19.60
CA THR A 87 -3.15 -8.16 19.63
C THR A 87 -2.46 -7.89 18.30
N ALA A 88 -2.27 -6.61 17.97
CA ALA A 88 -1.57 -6.20 16.74
C ALA A 88 -0.20 -6.87 16.59
N TRP A 89 0.56 -7.00 17.69
CA TRP A 89 1.85 -7.69 17.72
C TRP A 89 1.75 -9.18 17.36
N ARG A 90 0.78 -9.91 17.92
CA ARG A 90 0.61 -11.36 17.64
C ARG A 90 0.22 -11.62 16.20
N LEU A 91 -0.55 -10.71 15.59
CA LEU A 91 -1.03 -10.87 14.22
C LEU A 91 -0.01 -10.49 13.14
N GLN A 92 1.10 -9.83 13.49
CA GLN A 92 2.01 -9.22 12.52
C GLN A 92 2.61 -10.20 11.50
N MET A 93 2.88 -11.45 11.89
CA MET A 93 3.44 -12.47 10.99
C MET A 93 2.40 -12.96 9.99
N ALA A 94 1.20 -13.29 10.45
CA ALA A 94 0.09 -13.65 9.57
C ALA A 94 -0.23 -12.52 8.58
N VAL A 95 -0.23 -11.27 9.05
CA VAL A 95 -0.44 -10.09 8.20
C VAL A 95 0.67 -9.96 7.16
N ARG A 96 1.94 -10.11 7.55
CA ARG A 96 3.07 -10.11 6.61
C ARG A 96 2.94 -11.19 5.53
N ASP A 97 2.60 -12.41 5.94
CA ASP A 97 2.57 -13.57 5.05
C ASP A 97 1.38 -13.49 4.07
N LEU A 98 0.22 -13.01 4.54
CA LEU A 98 -0.91 -12.70 3.67
C LEU A 98 -0.58 -11.60 2.65
N ILE A 99 0.07 -10.52 3.08
CA ILE A 99 0.46 -9.44 2.17
C ILE A 99 1.44 -9.93 1.12
N ARG A 100 2.40 -10.78 1.50
CA ARG A 100 3.33 -11.41 0.56
C ARG A 100 2.59 -12.27 -0.48
N ALA A 101 1.68 -13.13 -0.04
CA ALA A 101 0.90 -13.99 -0.93
C ALA A 101 0.06 -13.17 -1.92
N VAL A 102 -0.66 -12.16 -1.43
CA VAL A 102 -1.47 -11.27 -2.28
C VAL A 102 -0.62 -10.49 -3.28
N PHE A 103 0.58 -10.04 -2.90
CA PHE A 103 1.51 -9.41 -3.84
C PHE A 103 1.90 -10.34 -4.99
N LEU A 104 2.07 -11.63 -4.71
CA LEU A 104 2.33 -12.67 -5.72
C LEU A 104 1.06 -13.17 -6.43
N CYS A 105 -0.05 -12.47 -6.23
CA CYS A 105 -1.37 -12.81 -6.74
C CYS A 105 -1.89 -14.17 -6.28
N ASP A 106 -1.41 -14.72 -5.17
CA ASP A 106 -1.96 -15.91 -4.55
C ASP A 106 -3.11 -15.53 -3.61
N MET A 107 -4.34 -15.73 -4.09
CA MET A 107 -5.56 -15.41 -3.36
C MET A 107 -6.05 -16.58 -2.49
N SER A 108 -5.42 -17.76 -2.57
CA SER A 108 -5.75 -18.90 -1.70
C SER A 108 -5.43 -18.64 -0.23
N VAL A 109 -4.54 -17.68 0.05
CA VAL A 109 -4.19 -17.27 1.41
C VAL A 109 -5.40 -16.80 2.23
N PHE A 110 -6.46 -16.32 1.56
CA PHE A 110 -7.69 -15.90 2.22
C PHE A 110 -8.51 -17.08 2.78
N ASP A 111 -8.25 -18.32 2.36
CA ASP A 111 -8.95 -19.52 2.83
C ASP A 111 -8.75 -19.73 4.33
N ALA A 112 -7.61 -19.28 4.87
CA ALA A 112 -7.30 -19.33 6.30
C ALA A 112 -8.09 -18.32 7.16
N TYR A 113 -8.66 -17.27 6.54
CA TYR A 113 -9.22 -16.12 7.26
C TYR A 113 -10.65 -15.75 6.85
N MET A 114 -11.15 -16.30 5.75
CA MET A 114 -12.55 -16.15 5.33
C MET A 114 -13.35 -17.40 5.65
N LYS A 115 -14.67 -17.24 5.79
CA LYS A 115 -15.57 -18.38 5.99
C LYS A 115 -15.51 -19.33 4.79
N PRO A 116 -15.55 -20.65 5.02
CA PRO A 116 -15.61 -21.63 3.95
C PRO A 116 -16.89 -21.48 3.14
N GLY A 117 -16.82 -21.80 1.84
CA GLY A 117 -17.96 -21.75 0.92
C GLY A 117 -17.66 -20.97 -0.37
N PRO A 118 -18.63 -20.88 -1.30
CA PRO A 118 -18.46 -20.13 -2.53
C PRO A 118 -18.25 -18.65 -2.21
N ARG A 119 -17.07 -18.15 -2.53
CA ARG A 119 -16.71 -16.74 -2.36
C ARG A 119 -16.98 -16.00 -3.66
N ARG A 120 -17.28 -14.71 -3.50
CA ARG A 120 -17.34 -13.75 -4.60
C ARG A 120 -16.21 -12.76 -4.40
N GLN A 121 -15.81 -12.06 -5.45
CA GLN A 121 -14.84 -10.96 -5.27
C GLN A 121 -15.30 -9.94 -4.22
N SER A 122 -16.63 -9.78 -4.06
CA SER A 122 -17.24 -8.92 -3.05
C SER A 122 -17.06 -9.38 -1.60
N SER A 123 -16.53 -10.59 -1.39
CA SER A 123 -16.10 -11.06 -0.07
C SER A 123 -14.83 -10.34 0.41
N LEU A 124 -14.05 -9.71 -0.48
CA LEU A 124 -12.91 -8.89 -0.07
C LEU A 124 -13.38 -7.58 0.56
N PHE A 125 -12.74 -7.19 1.66
CA PHE A 125 -13.00 -5.92 2.32
C PHE A 125 -12.78 -4.78 1.32
N GLN A 126 -13.77 -3.90 1.17
CA GLN A 126 -13.69 -2.68 0.35
C GLN A 126 -13.30 -2.94 -1.13
N TRP A 127 -13.61 -4.12 -1.67
CA TRP A 127 -13.23 -4.56 -3.02
C TRP A 127 -13.63 -3.58 -4.13
N GLU A 128 -14.74 -2.85 -3.97
CA GLU A 128 -15.26 -1.86 -4.92
C GLU A 128 -14.32 -0.68 -5.16
N ASN A 129 -13.33 -0.49 -4.28
CA ASN A 129 -12.32 0.55 -4.41
C ASN A 129 -11.25 0.17 -5.44
N SER A 130 -11.27 -1.07 -5.93
CA SER A 130 -10.36 -1.58 -6.96
C SER A 130 -10.99 -1.47 -8.34
N ARG A 131 -10.55 -0.51 -9.15
CA ARG A 131 -10.95 -0.41 -10.57
C ARG A 131 -10.68 -1.72 -11.32
N ALA A 132 -9.61 -2.43 -10.95
CA ALA A 132 -9.25 -3.72 -11.53
C ALA A 132 -10.28 -4.84 -11.28
N LEU A 133 -11.04 -4.77 -10.19
CA LEU A 133 -12.15 -5.69 -9.90
C LEU A 133 -13.50 -5.24 -10.52
N CYS A 134 -13.52 -4.02 -11.05
CA CYS A 134 -14.67 -3.43 -11.74
C CYS A 134 -14.50 -3.44 -13.26
N SER A 135 -13.40 -3.95 -13.81
CA SER A 135 -13.09 -3.97 -15.25
C SER A 135 -12.52 -5.33 -15.69
N PRO A 136 -12.39 -5.62 -16.99
CA PRO A 136 -11.84 -6.90 -17.45
C PRO A 136 -10.43 -7.19 -16.90
N PRO A 137 -10.12 -8.45 -16.52
CA PRO A 137 -10.93 -9.64 -16.71
C PRO A 137 -11.93 -9.91 -15.58
N ALA A 138 -11.96 -9.11 -14.51
CA ALA A 138 -12.83 -9.37 -13.36
C ALA A 138 -14.30 -9.10 -13.65
N CYS A 139 -14.59 -7.99 -14.33
CA CYS A 139 -15.95 -7.59 -14.65
C CYS A 139 -15.99 -6.93 -16.02
N ASN A 140 -16.78 -7.46 -16.96
CA ASN A 140 -16.82 -6.98 -18.35
C ASN A 140 -17.76 -5.77 -18.57
N VAL A 141 -18.18 -5.10 -17.51
CA VAL A 141 -19.16 -4.00 -17.56
C VAL A 141 -18.48 -2.66 -17.91
N PHE A 142 -17.27 -2.43 -17.39
CA PHE A 142 -16.55 -1.17 -17.54
C PHE A 142 -15.19 -1.38 -18.20
N SER A 143 -14.79 -0.48 -19.10
CA SER A 143 -13.46 -0.46 -19.70
C SER A 143 -12.36 -0.14 -18.68
N ARG A 144 -11.13 -0.60 -18.97
CA ARG A 144 -9.96 -0.42 -18.08
C ARG A 144 -9.54 1.05 -17.92
N ASP A 145 -9.76 1.89 -18.91
CA ASP A 145 -9.36 3.31 -18.92
C ASP A 145 -10.37 4.24 -18.22
N MET A 146 -11.52 3.73 -17.81
CA MET A 146 -12.55 4.54 -17.15
C MET A 146 -12.31 4.71 -15.65
N ILE A 147 -12.69 5.89 -15.15
CA ILE A 147 -12.84 6.15 -13.72
C ILE A 147 -14.22 5.65 -13.30
N ILE A 148 -14.26 4.62 -12.45
CA ILE A 148 -15.49 3.89 -12.13
C ILE A 148 -16.00 4.33 -10.75
N PRO A 149 -17.23 4.86 -10.64
CA PRO A 149 -17.85 5.12 -9.35
C PRO A 149 -18.05 3.84 -8.54
N GLN A 150 -17.63 3.84 -7.28
CA GLN A 150 -17.72 2.70 -6.36
C GLN A 150 -19.14 2.13 -6.26
N ALA A 151 -20.16 2.99 -6.23
CA ALA A 151 -21.57 2.57 -6.17
C ALA A 151 -21.99 1.75 -7.40
N HIS A 152 -21.54 2.14 -8.59
CA HIS A 152 -21.83 1.42 -9.82
C HIS A 152 -21.09 0.07 -9.85
N CYS A 153 -19.82 0.05 -9.41
CA CYS A 153 -19.08 -1.20 -9.29
C CYS A 153 -19.75 -2.18 -8.31
N LYS A 154 -20.17 -1.70 -7.12
CA LYS A 154 -20.93 -2.52 -6.16
C LYS A 154 -22.17 -3.14 -6.78
N LEU A 155 -22.95 -2.34 -7.49
CA LEU A 155 -24.20 -2.77 -8.08
C LEU A 155 -23.99 -3.82 -9.18
N LEU A 156 -23.03 -3.58 -10.08
CA LEU A 156 -22.93 -4.32 -11.35
C LEU A 156 -21.88 -5.44 -11.34
N CYS A 157 -20.92 -5.40 -10.41
CA CYS A 157 -19.80 -6.35 -10.37
C CYS A 157 -19.72 -7.19 -9.08
N SER A 158 -20.65 -7.05 -8.11
CA SER A 158 -20.52 -7.76 -6.82
C SER A 158 -20.60 -9.29 -6.91
N GLN A 159 -21.20 -9.82 -7.98
CA GLN A 159 -21.52 -11.24 -8.11
C GLN A 159 -20.40 -12.07 -8.77
N GLN A 160 -19.29 -11.43 -9.18
CA GLN A 160 -18.21 -12.15 -9.87
C GLN A 160 -17.56 -13.19 -8.94
N PRO A 161 -17.20 -14.36 -9.48
CA PRO A 161 -16.62 -15.45 -8.69
C PRO A 161 -15.22 -15.06 -8.18
N PHE A 162 -14.79 -15.58 -7.03
CA PHE A 162 -13.57 -15.12 -6.36
C PHE A 162 -12.29 -15.33 -7.18
N GLU A 163 -12.26 -16.35 -8.03
CA GLU A 163 -11.12 -16.70 -8.89
C GLU A 163 -10.76 -15.59 -9.88
N VAL A 164 -11.69 -14.66 -10.18
CA VAL A 164 -11.38 -13.52 -11.04
C VAL A 164 -10.42 -12.53 -10.40
N VAL A 165 -10.31 -12.51 -9.06
CA VAL A 165 -9.40 -11.61 -8.34
C VAL A 165 -7.95 -11.93 -8.69
N GLU A 166 -7.58 -13.21 -8.66
CA GLU A 166 -6.25 -13.66 -9.04
C GLU A 166 -5.97 -13.41 -10.53
N LYS A 167 -6.94 -13.72 -11.41
CA LYS A 167 -6.84 -13.45 -12.85
C LYS A 167 -6.63 -11.96 -13.12
N ALA A 168 -7.37 -11.10 -12.43
CA ALA A 168 -7.20 -9.66 -12.52
C ALA A 168 -5.80 -9.27 -12.05
N CYS A 169 -5.39 -9.66 -10.83
CA CYS A 169 -4.09 -9.34 -10.25
C CYS A 169 -2.93 -9.65 -11.21
N ARG A 170 -2.90 -10.86 -11.79
CA ARG A 170 -1.86 -11.29 -12.73
C ARG A 170 -1.85 -10.51 -14.06
N SER A 171 -2.93 -9.82 -14.40
CA SER A 171 -3.09 -9.10 -15.67
C SER A 171 -2.66 -7.62 -15.63
N TYR A 172 -2.18 -7.14 -14.49
CA TYR A 172 -1.71 -5.76 -14.29
C TYR A 172 -0.21 -5.74 -14.01
N SER A 173 0.48 -4.67 -14.43
CA SER A 173 1.92 -4.52 -14.22
C SER A 173 2.28 -4.02 -12.83
N HIS A 174 1.30 -3.48 -12.09
CA HIS A 174 1.48 -2.96 -10.73
C HIS A 174 0.46 -3.59 -9.78
N VAL A 175 0.94 -4.12 -8.66
CA VAL A 175 0.12 -4.64 -7.55
C VAL A 175 0.29 -3.71 -6.37
N VAL A 176 -0.77 -2.98 -6.02
CA VAL A 176 -0.77 -1.94 -4.98
C VAL A 176 -1.66 -2.37 -3.84
N LEU A 177 -1.09 -2.51 -2.64
CA LEU A 177 -1.84 -2.84 -1.43
C LEU A 177 -1.77 -1.65 -0.48
N LYS A 178 -2.93 -1.21 0.00
CA LYS A 178 -2.99 -0.22 1.08
C LYS A 178 -3.13 -0.94 2.41
N GLU A 179 -2.27 -0.61 3.37
CA GLU A 179 -2.34 -1.21 4.71
C GLU A 179 -2.15 -0.21 5.84
N VAL A 180 -2.87 -0.49 6.94
CA VAL A 180 -2.82 0.31 8.18
C VAL A 180 -2.47 -0.50 9.42
N ARG A 181 -2.28 -1.81 9.28
CA ARG A 181 -2.08 -2.78 10.37
C ARG A 181 -0.62 -3.14 10.63
N PHE A 182 0.33 -2.45 9.99
CA PHE A 182 1.75 -2.57 10.27
C PHE A 182 2.22 -1.43 11.17
N PHE A 183 2.71 -1.79 12.36
CA PHE A 183 3.17 -0.82 13.36
C PHE A 183 4.70 -0.77 13.50
N ASN A 184 5.40 -1.64 12.79
CA ASN A 184 6.85 -1.79 12.88
C ASN A 184 7.41 -2.20 11.52
N LEU A 185 8.37 -1.42 11.02
CA LEU A 185 9.02 -1.67 9.73
C LEU A 185 9.79 -3.00 9.70
N LYS A 186 10.32 -3.47 10.83
CA LYS A 186 11.10 -4.72 10.90
C LYS A 186 10.31 -5.93 10.41
N VAL A 187 8.99 -5.92 10.58
CA VAL A 187 8.07 -6.95 10.07
C VAL A 187 8.11 -7.05 8.54
N LEU A 188 8.37 -5.94 7.86
CA LEU A 188 8.44 -5.83 6.40
C LEU A 188 9.84 -6.11 5.84
N TYR A 189 10.87 -6.28 6.69
CA TYR A 189 12.24 -6.56 6.21
C TYR A 189 12.35 -7.83 5.35
N PRO A 190 11.68 -8.96 5.69
CA PRO A 190 11.67 -10.13 4.82
C PRO A 190 11.11 -9.82 3.43
N LEU A 191 10.06 -8.99 3.34
CA LEU A 191 9.40 -8.64 2.09
C LEU A 191 10.27 -7.69 1.24
N LEU A 192 10.93 -6.73 1.89
CA LEU A 192 11.87 -5.82 1.22
C LEU A 192 13.10 -6.55 0.65
N ARG A 193 13.46 -7.70 1.22
CA ARG A 193 14.61 -8.53 0.79
C ARG A 193 14.23 -9.69 -0.11
N ASP A 194 12.94 -9.90 -0.35
CA ASP A 194 12.45 -11.03 -1.13
C ASP A 194 12.76 -10.82 -2.63
N PRO A 195 13.56 -11.70 -3.28
CA PRO A 195 13.89 -11.57 -4.70
C PRO A 195 12.69 -11.79 -5.64
N SER A 196 11.58 -12.37 -5.15
CA SER A 196 10.34 -12.46 -5.92
C SER A 196 9.52 -11.16 -5.89
N LEU A 197 9.86 -10.20 -5.02
CA LEU A 197 9.12 -8.94 -4.88
C LEU A 197 9.95 -7.74 -5.35
N ASN A 198 9.39 -7.01 -6.31
CA ASN A 198 9.83 -5.64 -6.61
C ASN A 198 9.11 -4.62 -5.71
N LEU A 199 9.24 -4.80 -4.38
CA LEU A 199 8.50 -4.03 -3.37
C LEU A 199 9.06 -2.62 -3.18
N HIS A 200 8.17 -1.64 -3.29
CA HIS A 200 8.36 -0.24 -2.92
C HIS A 200 7.31 0.17 -1.88
N ILE A 201 7.71 0.93 -0.87
CA ILE A 201 6.80 1.43 0.16
C ILE A 201 6.55 2.92 -0.08
N VAL A 202 5.28 3.31 -0.10
CA VAL A 202 4.83 4.70 -0.01
C VAL A 202 4.22 4.87 1.37
N HIS A 203 4.96 5.47 2.30
CA HIS A 203 4.51 5.67 3.67
C HIS A 203 3.87 7.06 3.82
N LEU A 204 2.56 7.07 4.08
CA LEU A 204 1.82 8.28 4.39
C LEU A 204 1.79 8.55 5.89
N VAL A 205 2.21 9.76 6.28
CA VAL A 205 2.01 10.32 7.62
C VAL A 205 1.05 11.51 7.58
N ARG A 206 0.40 11.81 8.70
CA ARG A 206 -0.56 12.91 8.83
C ARG A 206 -0.45 13.55 10.22
N ASP A 207 -0.81 14.83 10.33
CA ASP A 207 -0.84 15.55 11.60
C ASP A 207 -1.67 14.76 12.63
N PRO A 208 -1.06 14.34 13.76
CA PRO A 208 -1.77 13.58 14.79
C PRO A 208 -3.05 14.27 15.28
N ARG A 209 -3.12 15.60 15.27
CA ARG A 209 -4.31 16.38 15.65
C ARG A 209 -5.46 16.18 14.67
N ALA A 210 -5.14 16.12 13.37
CA ALA A 210 -6.11 15.80 12.32
C ALA A 210 -6.58 14.34 12.39
N VAL A 211 -5.66 13.41 12.66
CA VAL A 211 -5.96 11.99 12.85
C VAL A 211 -6.89 11.81 14.05
N PHE A 212 -6.55 12.39 15.21
CA PHE A 212 -7.34 12.31 16.44
C PHE A 212 -8.76 12.84 16.25
N ARG A 213 -8.92 14.06 15.71
CA ARG A 213 -10.24 14.62 15.35
C ARG A 213 -11.05 13.64 14.50
N SER A 214 -10.41 13.04 13.52
CA SER A 214 -11.10 12.14 12.62
C SER A 214 -11.49 10.83 13.30
N ARG A 215 -10.72 10.35 14.26
CA ARG A 215 -11.02 9.15 15.05
C ARG A 215 -12.15 9.38 16.05
N GLU A 216 -12.27 10.57 16.64
CA GLU A 216 -13.41 10.92 17.52
C GLU A 216 -14.76 10.82 16.80
N ARG A 217 -14.77 10.92 15.46
CA ARG A 217 -15.97 10.76 14.62
C ARG A 217 -16.21 9.34 14.13
N THR A 218 -15.30 8.41 14.42
CA THR A 218 -15.35 7.02 13.93
C THR A 218 -15.02 6.04 15.06
N THR A 219 -15.43 6.35 16.29
CA THR A 219 -15.12 5.56 17.48
C THR A 219 -15.77 4.19 17.43
N GLY A 220 -17.02 4.11 16.94
CA GLY A 220 -17.73 2.85 16.77
C GLY A 220 -17.06 1.93 15.74
N GLU A 221 -16.74 2.47 14.57
CA GLU A 221 -16.16 1.70 13.46
C GLU A 221 -14.73 1.24 13.75
N LEU A 222 -13.97 1.99 14.54
CA LEU A 222 -12.58 1.65 14.90
C LEU A 222 -12.45 1.02 16.29
N ARG A 223 -13.55 0.67 16.97
CA ARG A 223 -13.50 0.15 18.34
C ARG A 223 -12.69 -1.13 18.41
N LEU A 224 -12.96 -2.08 17.52
CA LEU A 224 -12.23 -3.35 17.46
C LEU A 224 -10.76 -3.14 17.14
N ASP A 225 -10.44 -2.34 16.12
CA ASP A 225 -9.05 -2.02 15.79
C ASP A 225 -8.32 -1.39 16.99
N SER A 226 -8.97 -0.46 17.70
CA SER A 226 -8.39 0.23 18.87
C SER A 226 -8.14 -0.73 20.03
N ARG A 227 -9.06 -1.67 20.26
CA ARG A 227 -8.89 -2.73 21.25
C ARG A 227 -7.74 -3.65 20.88
N THR A 228 -7.63 -4.09 19.62
CA THR A 228 -6.51 -4.92 19.13
C THR A 228 -5.16 -4.20 19.24
N VAL A 229 -5.15 -2.87 19.07
CA VAL A 229 -3.95 -2.03 19.23
C VAL A 229 -3.50 -1.95 20.68
N LEU A 230 -4.42 -1.71 21.62
CA LEU A 230 -4.10 -1.58 23.04
C LEU A 230 -3.94 -2.94 23.75
N GLY A 231 -4.53 -3.99 23.20
CA GLY A 231 -4.52 -5.33 23.79
C GLY A 231 -5.15 -5.34 25.19
N GLU A 232 -4.48 -5.98 26.13
CA GLU A 232 -4.93 -6.14 27.52
C GLU A 232 -5.11 -4.78 28.23
N HIS A 233 -4.29 -3.78 27.92
CA HIS A 233 -4.39 -2.43 28.48
C HIS A 233 -5.72 -1.73 28.14
N TRP A 234 -6.47 -2.19 27.13
CA TRP A 234 -7.76 -1.58 26.77
C TRP A 234 -8.74 -1.56 27.94
N GLU A 235 -8.85 -2.67 28.68
CA GLU A 235 -9.82 -2.83 29.78
C GLU A 235 -9.37 -2.13 31.07
N GLU A 236 -8.06 -1.87 31.21
CA GLU A 236 -7.47 -1.19 32.37
C GLU A 236 -7.60 0.34 32.28
N LEU A 237 -7.74 0.87 31.07
CA LEU A 237 -7.81 2.30 30.81
C LEU A 237 -9.21 2.86 31.00
N LYS A 238 -9.29 4.05 31.61
CA LYS A 238 -10.52 4.86 31.59
C LYS A 238 -10.90 5.19 30.14
N GLU A 239 -12.20 5.19 29.85
CA GLU A 239 -12.70 5.47 28.49
C GLU A 239 -12.19 6.79 27.91
N GLU A 240 -12.04 7.82 28.75
CA GLU A 240 -11.52 9.14 28.35
C GLU A 240 -10.04 9.14 27.96
N ASP A 241 -9.28 8.13 28.40
CA ASP A 241 -7.84 7.99 28.17
C ASP A 241 -7.52 7.05 27.00
N GLN A 242 -8.45 6.17 26.65
CA GLN A 242 -8.30 5.22 25.53
C GLN A 242 -7.92 5.91 24.20
N PRO A 243 -8.58 7.01 23.75
CA PRO A 243 -8.21 7.66 22.49
C PRO A 243 -6.77 8.20 22.48
N TYR A 244 -6.29 8.71 23.62
CA TYR A 244 -4.93 9.23 23.74
C TYR A 244 -3.90 8.10 23.77
N SER A 245 -4.19 7.01 24.47
CA SER A 245 -3.33 5.82 24.52
C SER A 245 -3.19 5.17 23.14
N VAL A 246 -4.29 5.09 22.37
CA VAL A 246 -4.22 4.64 20.97
C VAL A 246 -3.37 5.57 20.12
N MET A 247 -3.53 6.90 20.29
CA MET A 247 -2.68 7.86 19.57
C MET A 247 -1.21 7.75 19.96
N GLN A 248 -0.89 7.45 21.21
CA GLN A 248 0.49 7.20 21.65
C GLN A 248 1.11 6.05 20.87
N VAL A 249 0.41 4.91 20.76
CA VAL A 249 0.89 3.75 19.99
C VAL A 249 1.04 4.09 18.51
N ILE A 250 0.06 4.80 17.92
CA ILE A 250 0.12 5.23 16.51
C ILE A 250 1.32 6.16 16.28
N CYS A 251 1.48 7.21 17.09
CA CYS A 251 2.55 8.19 16.97
C CYS A 251 3.93 7.52 17.15
N GLN A 252 4.09 6.75 18.22
CA GLN A 252 5.32 6.01 18.48
C GLN A 252 5.66 5.05 17.33
N SER A 253 4.65 4.37 16.77
CA SER A 253 4.84 3.51 15.59
C SER A 253 5.38 4.27 14.38
N GLN A 254 4.82 5.47 14.07
CA GLN A 254 5.32 6.28 12.95
C GLN A 254 6.78 6.71 13.17
N LEU A 255 7.10 7.13 14.39
CA LEU A 255 8.45 7.51 14.81
C LEU A 255 9.45 6.35 14.65
N GLU A 256 9.09 5.16 15.13
CA GLU A 256 9.97 3.99 15.05
C GLU A 256 10.11 3.43 13.64
N ILE A 257 9.04 3.47 12.82
CA ILE A 257 9.14 3.14 11.39
C ILE A 257 10.13 4.08 10.71
N TYR A 258 9.99 5.40 10.92
CA TYR A 258 10.89 6.38 10.32
C TYR A 258 12.36 6.13 10.70
N LYS A 259 12.65 5.93 11.99
CA LYS A 259 14.01 5.63 12.47
C LYS A 259 14.54 4.34 11.85
N ALA A 260 13.72 3.29 11.76
CA ALA A 260 14.11 2.01 11.18
C ALA A 260 14.49 2.15 9.69
N VAL A 261 13.81 3.01 8.92
CA VAL A 261 14.17 3.31 7.53
C VAL A 261 15.57 3.91 7.42
N GLN A 262 15.94 4.82 8.33
CA GLN A 262 17.27 5.44 8.31
C GLN A 262 18.38 4.39 8.46
N SER A 263 18.13 3.34 9.25
CA SER A 263 19.04 2.21 9.44
C SER A 263 19.06 1.19 8.31
N LEU A 264 18.21 1.32 7.28
CA LEU A 264 18.23 0.40 6.13
C LEU A 264 19.48 0.61 5.27
N PRO A 265 20.01 -0.47 4.65
CA PRO A 265 21.00 -0.34 3.57
C PRO A 265 20.48 0.57 2.46
N LYS A 266 21.37 1.32 1.81
CA LYS A 266 21.03 2.31 0.77
C LYS A 266 20.08 1.75 -0.30
N ALA A 267 20.35 0.53 -0.78
CA ALA A 267 19.53 -0.13 -1.81
C ALA A 267 18.08 -0.39 -1.36
N LEU A 268 17.85 -0.69 -0.06
CA LEU A 268 16.50 -0.88 0.48
C LEU A 268 15.86 0.46 0.85
N ARG A 269 16.65 1.44 1.31
CA ARG A 269 16.14 2.79 1.62
C ARG A 269 15.57 3.48 0.39
N GLN A 270 16.16 3.27 -0.79
CA GLN A 270 15.65 3.76 -2.07
C GLN A 270 14.28 3.17 -2.45
N ARG A 271 13.86 2.07 -1.82
CA ARG A 271 12.54 1.45 -1.99
C ARG A 271 11.52 1.95 -0.97
N TYR A 272 11.79 3.08 -0.33
CA TYR A 272 10.88 3.72 0.61
C TYR A 272 10.73 5.22 0.31
N MET A 273 9.49 5.67 0.19
CA MET A 273 9.13 7.08 0.01
C MET A 273 8.20 7.51 1.13
N LEU A 274 8.59 8.54 1.89
CA LEU A 274 7.74 9.16 2.93
C LEU A 274 6.98 10.35 2.34
N ILE A 275 5.69 10.43 2.63
CA ILE A 275 4.81 11.51 2.19
C ILE A 275 4.01 12.02 3.38
N ARG A 276 3.94 13.34 3.50
CA ARG A 276 3.10 14.01 4.47
C ARG A 276 1.77 14.41 3.83
N TYR A 277 0.66 14.00 4.44
CA TYR A 277 -0.69 14.22 3.91
C TYR A 277 -0.96 15.70 3.65
N GLU A 278 -0.48 16.58 4.52
CA GLU A 278 -0.68 18.02 4.39
C GLU A 278 0.03 18.60 3.15
N ASP A 279 1.21 18.10 2.79
CA ASP A 279 1.90 18.50 1.56
C ASP A 279 1.17 17.95 0.33
N LEU A 280 0.70 16.70 0.40
CA LEU A 280 -0.14 16.08 -0.63
C LEU A 280 -1.40 16.90 -0.92
N VAL A 281 -2.11 17.40 0.09
CA VAL A 281 -3.34 18.17 -0.17
C VAL A 281 -3.09 19.64 -0.53
N ARG A 282 -1.89 20.18 -0.24
CA ARG A 282 -1.45 21.52 -0.71
C ARG A 282 -1.12 21.50 -2.20
N ASP A 283 -0.41 20.48 -2.67
CA ASP A 283 -0.10 20.26 -4.09
C ASP A 283 -0.42 18.83 -4.54
N PRO A 284 -1.71 18.50 -4.76
CA PRO A 284 -2.11 17.13 -5.07
C PRO A 284 -1.57 16.65 -6.40
N THR A 285 -1.52 17.51 -7.42
CA THR A 285 -1.02 17.13 -8.74
C THR A 285 0.49 16.89 -8.70
N GLY A 286 1.29 17.79 -8.10
CA GLY A 286 2.74 17.58 -8.01
C GLY A 286 3.14 16.39 -7.16
N GLN A 287 2.49 16.19 -6.01
CA GLN A 287 2.76 15.07 -5.11
C GLN A 287 2.34 13.72 -5.73
N THR A 288 1.21 13.66 -6.45
CA THR A 288 0.85 12.46 -7.23
C THR A 288 1.84 12.20 -8.36
N ALA A 289 2.28 13.22 -9.08
CA ALA A 289 3.30 13.07 -10.13
C ALA A 289 4.60 12.46 -9.57
N GLN A 290 5.03 12.92 -8.39
CA GLN A 290 6.21 12.38 -7.72
C GLN A 290 6.02 10.92 -7.31
N MET A 291 4.87 10.56 -6.72
CA MET A 291 4.54 9.17 -6.39
C MET A 291 4.57 8.27 -7.63
N TYR A 292 3.95 8.69 -8.72
CA TYR A 292 3.89 7.90 -9.95
C TYR A 292 5.27 7.72 -10.56
N LYS A 293 6.08 8.78 -10.62
CA LYS A 293 7.47 8.70 -11.06
C LYS A 293 8.28 7.71 -10.21
N TYR A 294 8.10 7.76 -8.89
CA TYR A 294 8.78 6.86 -7.96
C TYR A 294 8.47 5.39 -8.22
N VAL A 295 7.23 5.06 -8.62
CA VAL A 295 6.80 3.70 -8.96
C VAL A 295 6.71 3.43 -10.47
N GLY A 296 7.35 4.24 -11.32
CA GLY A 296 7.38 4.00 -12.77
C GLY A 296 6.02 4.11 -13.50
N LEU A 297 5.00 4.72 -12.90
CA LEU A 297 3.70 4.96 -13.52
C LEU A 297 3.70 6.26 -14.36
N LYS A 298 2.92 6.26 -15.45
CA LYS A 298 2.68 7.46 -16.25
C LYS A 298 1.52 8.26 -15.66
N PHE A 299 1.68 9.56 -15.47
CA PHE A 299 0.57 10.39 -15.00
C PHE A 299 -0.32 10.85 -16.15
N LEU A 300 -1.32 10.03 -16.50
CA LEU A 300 -2.20 10.26 -17.63
C LEU A 300 -3.05 11.55 -17.46
N PRO A 301 -3.32 12.31 -18.54
CA PRO A 301 -4.05 13.59 -18.45
C PRO A 301 -5.42 13.49 -17.74
N HIS A 302 -6.21 12.44 -18.01
CA HIS A 302 -7.50 12.26 -17.36
C HIS A 302 -7.37 12.01 -15.84
N LEU A 303 -6.30 11.34 -15.40
CA LEU A 303 -6.01 11.15 -13.98
C LEU A 303 -5.57 12.48 -13.34
N GLN A 304 -4.78 13.31 -14.03
CA GLN A 304 -4.41 14.64 -13.53
C GLN A 304 -5.66 15.49 -13.26
N THR A 305 -6.60 15.50 -14.20
CA THR A 305 -7.89 16.18 -14.05
C THR A 305 -8.70 15.61 -12.90
N TRP A 306 -8.76 14.28 -12.77
CA TRP A 306 -9.48 13.64 -11.67
C TRP A 306 -8.88 13.97 -10.30
N VAL A 307 -7.54 13.93 -10.17
CA VAL A 307 -6.83 14.31 -8.94
C VAL A 307 -7.13 15.77 -8.58
N TYR A 308 -7.09 16.67 -9.56
CA TYR A 308 -7.41 18.08 -9.34
C TYR A 308 -8.85 18.27 -8.81
N ASN A 309 -9.81 17.54 -9.37
CA ASN A 309 -11.24 17.65 -9.03
C ASN A 309 -11.58 17.01 -7.68
N ILE A 310 -11.05 15.83 -7.38
CA ILE A 310 -11.38 15.10 -6.15
C ILE A 310 -10.90 15.84 -4.88
N THR A 311 -9.84 16.66 -4.97
CA THR A 311 -9.32 17.45 -3.84
C THR A 311 -9.91 18.86 -3.72
N ARG A 312 -10.70 19.30 -4.71
CA ARG A 312 -11.34 20.63 -4.77
C ARG A 312 -12.87 20.57 -4.76
N GLY A 313 -13.44 19.44 -4.33
CA GLY A 313 -14.89 19.33 -4.14
C GLY A 313 -15.42 20.29 -3.07
N LYS A 314 -16.74 20.48 -3.04
CA LYS A 314 -17.41 21.33 -2.05
C LYS A 314 -17.57 20.61 -0.70
N GLY A 315 -17.41 21.34 0.41
CA GLY A 315 -17.69 20.85 1.76
C GLY A 315 -16.63 19.89 2.34
N MET A 316 -17.00 19.24 3.45
CA MET A 316 -16.12 18.34 4.22
C MET A 316 -16.25 16.85 3.82
N GLY A 317 -17.16 16.53 2.90
CA GLY A 317 -17.59 15.15 2.60
C GLY A 317 -18.74 14.69 3.52
N SER A 318 -19.44 13.62 3.12
CA SER A 318 -20.63 13.12 3.83
C SER A 318 -20.31 12.14 4.97
N HIS A 319 -19.25 11.35 4.82
CA HIS A 319 -18.82 10.38 5.83
C HIS A 319 -17.30 10.24 5.85
N ALA A 320 -16.76 9.89 7.02
CA ALA A 320 -15.33 9.91 7.28
C ALA A 320 -14.55 8.92 6.42
N PHE A 321 -15.13 7.75 6.12
CA PHE A 321 -14.49 6.70 5.30
C PHE A 321 -14.68 6.87 3.79
N HIS A 322 -15.54 7.77 3.34
CA HIS A 322 -15.73 8.01 1.91
C HIS A 322 -14.55 8.78 1.31
N THR A 323 -14.20 8.43 0.07
CA THR A 323 -13.18 9.08 -0.77
C THR A 323 -13.83 9.93 -1.87
N ASN A 324 -14.93 10.61 -1.53
CA ASN A 324 -15.61 11.53 -2.43
C ASN A 324 -14.91 12.89 -2.53
N ALA A 325 -15.27 13.66 -3.55
CA ALA A 325 -14.72 15.00 -3.76
C ALA A 325 -15.01 15.91 -2.56
N ARG A 326 -13.98 16.57 -2.04
CA ARG A 326 -14.07 17.50 -0.90
C ARG A 326 -12.91 18.47 -0.91
N ASN A 327 -13.03 19.56 -0.15
CA ASN A 327 -11.92 20.51 0.01
C ASN A 327 -10.88 19.89 0.96
N ALA A 328 -9.89 19.21 0.37
CA ALA A 328 -8.92 18.42 1.10
C ALA A 328 -8.04 19.28 2.03
N LEU A 329 -7.70 20.50 1.60
CA LEU A 329 -6.95 21.46 2.40
C LEU A 329 -7.74 21.88 3.66
N ASN A 330 -9.00 22.27 3.50
CA ASN A 330 -9.86 22.63 4.62
C ASN A 330 -10.05 21.45 5.59
N VAL A 331 -10.26 20.25 5.06
CA VAL A 331 -10.39 19.02 5.86
C VAL A 331 -9.11 18.69 6.63
N SER A 332 -7.92 18.96 6.07
CA SER A 332 -6.64 18.75 6.76
C SER A 332 -6.49 19.64 8.00
N GLN A 333 -7.00 20.86 7.94
CA GLN A 333 -6.90 21.85 9.03
C GLN A 333 -8.07 21.83 10.00
N ALA A 334 -9.11 21.04 9.75
CA ALA A 334 -10.36 21.13 10.49
C ALA A 334 -10.26 20.87 12.00
N TRP A 335 -9.18 20.24 12.46
CA TRP A 335 -8.91 20.08 13.90
C TRP A 335 -8.73 21.44 14.60
N ARG A 336 -8.26 22.46 13.88
CA ARG A 336 -7.97 23.80 14.40
C ARG A 336 -9.19 24.50 14.99
N TRP A 337 -10.38 24.33 14.42
CA TRP A 337 -11.59 24.96 14.93
C TRP A 337 -12.60 23.99 15.54
N THR A 338 -12.49 22.68 15.29
CA THR A 338 -13.46 21.73 15.84
C THR A 338 -13.03 21.05 17.14
N LEU A 339 -11.73 21.00 17.44
CA LEU A 339 -11.25 20.40 18.68
C LEU A 339 -11.09 21.46 19.77
N PRO A 340 -11.54 21.20 21.02
CA PRO A 340 -11.19 22.05 22.15
C PRO A 340 -9.67 22.07 22.38
N TYR A 341 -9.11 23.25 22.69
CA TYR A 341 -7.67 23.41 22.90
C TYR A 341 -7.10 22.48 23.98
N LYS A 342 -7.85 22.21 25.05
CA LYS A 342 -7.44 21.25 26.10
C LYS A 342 -7.13 19.85 25.53
N LYS A 343 -7.95 19.36 24.59
CA LYS A 343 -7.72 18.06 23.93
C LYS A 343 -6.48 18.11 23.03
N VAL A 344 -6.34 19.20 22.26
CA VAL A 344 -5.18 19.44 21.38
C VAL A 344 -3.89 19.48 22.20
N SER A 345 -3.87 20.26 23.29
CA SER A 345 -2.71 20.37 24.19
C SER A 345 -2.32 19.02 24.79
N ARG A 346 -3.30 18.24 25.26
CA ARG A 346 -3.05 16.88 25.76
C ARG A 346 -2.46 15.97 24.68
N LEU A 347 -3.04 15.97 23.48
CA LEU A 347 -2.55 15.16 22.36
C LEU A 347 -1.14 15.58 21.91
N GLN A 348 -0.83 16.87 21.87
CA GLN A 348 0.51 17.37 21.54
C GLN A 348 1.56 16.88 22.53
N LYS A 349 1.21 16.70 23.82
CA LYS A 349 2.10 16.09 24.81
C LYS A 349 2.35 14.61 24.48
N VAL A 350 1.29 13.88 24.14
CA VAL A 350 1.35 12.44 23.80
C VAL A 350 2.17 12.17 22.54
N CYS A 351 2.03 13.01 21.51
CA CYS A 351 2.66 12.81 20.21
C CYS A 351 3.84 13.77 19.94
N ASN A 352 4.41 14.41 20.98
CA ASN A 352 5.39 15.49 20.81
C ASN A 352 6.56 15.11 19.91
N ASP A 353 7.25 14.02 20.23
CA ASP A 353 8.45 13.58 19.50
C ASP A 353 8.14 13.28 18.04
N THR A 354 6.99 12.64 17.79
CA THR A 354 6.53 12.34 16.43
C THR A 354 6.17 13.60 15.68
N MET A 355 5.49 14.55 16.32
CA MET A 355 5.14 15.83 15.72
C MET A 355 6.39 16.63 15.34
N THR A 356 7.34 16.73 16.26
CA THR A 356 8.62 17.40 16.06
C THR A 356 9.39 16.77 14.91
N LEU A 357 9.54 15.44 14.91
CA LEU A 357 10.23 14.71 13.85
C LEU A 357 9.57 14.93 12.48
N LEU A 358 8.24 14.87 12.44
CA LEU A 358 7.49 14.94 11.19
C LEU A 358 7.21 16.37 10.70
N GLY A 359 7.79 17.36 11.37
CA GLY A 359 7.70 18.77 10.99
C GLY A 359 6.35 19.41 11.27
N TYR A 360 5.68 19.03 12.36
CA TYR A 360 4.44 19.64 12.83
C TYR A 360 4.70 20.57 14.01
N HIS A 361 4.50 21.88 13.82
CA HIS A 361 4.62 22.86 14.90
C HIS A 361 3.45 22.77 15.89
N LEU A 362 3.81 22.84 17.17
CA LEU A 362 2.84 22.83 18.28
C LEU A 362 2.18 24.20 18.42
N VAL A 363 0.88 24.20 18.72
CA VAL A 363 0.17 25.42 19.13
C VAL A 363 0.19 25.56 20.65
N ARG A 364 0.40 26.77 21.15
CA ARG A 364 0.58 27.10 22.59
C ARG A 364 -0.64 27.78 23.21
N SER A 365 -1.61 28.19 22.40
CA SER A 365 -2.85 28.82 22.84
C SER A 365 -4.01 28.46 21.92
N GLU A 366 -5.24 28.72 22.38
CA GLU A 366 -6.43 28.58 21.55
C GLU A 366 -6.43 29.59 20.37
N GLN A 367 -5.86 30.77 20.58
CA GLN A 367 -5.68 31.81 19.56
C GLN A 367 -4.75 31.30 18.45
N GLU A 368 -3.58 30.75 18.80
CA GLU A 368 -2.68 30.12 17.83
C GLU A 368 -3.35 28.95 17.12
N GLN A 369 -4.09 28.11 17.87
CA GLN A 369 -4.84 27.00 17.30
C GLN A 369 -5.81 27.48 16.22
N LYS A 370 -6.57 28.54 16.45
CA LYS A 370 -7.62 29.02 15.54
C LYS A 370 -7.09 29.92 14.41
N ASN A 371 -5.87 30.44 14.50
CA ASN A 371 -5.29 31.35 13.50
C ASN A 371 -4.87 30.64 12.19
N LEU A 372 -5.80 30.49 11.23
CA LEU A 372 -5.55 29.77 9.97
C LEU A 372 -4.40 30.33 9.10
N SER A 373 -3.97 31.57 9.35
CA SER A 373 -2.82 32.18 8.67
C SER A 373 -1.46 31.70 9.20
N LEU A 374 -1.42 31.09 10.39
CA LEU A 374 -0.21 30.50 10.95
C LEU A 374 0.08 29.16 10.25
N ASP A 375 1.23 29.06 9.58
CA ASP A 375 1.71 27.78 9.05
C ASP A 375 2.25 26.92 10.20
N LEU A 376 1.70 25.71 10.33
CA LEU A 376 2.06 24.76 11.36
C LEU A 376 2.90 23.60 10.81
N LEU A 377 3.41 23.74 9.59
CA LEU A 377 4.31 22.79 8.96
C LEU A 377 5.69 23.40 8.82
N SER A 378 6.72 22.66 9.24
CA SER A 378 8.08 22.99 8.84
C SER A 378 8.32 22.56 7.39
N ALA A 379 9.24 23.26 6.73
CA ALA A 379 9.87 22.74 5.54
C ALA A 379 10.63 21.46 5.91
N TRP A 380 10.34 20.37 5.22
CA TRP A 380 11.08 19.12 5.37
C TRP A 380 11.22 18.49 3.99
N THR A 381 12.46 18.18 3.61
CA THR A 381 12.77 17.24 2.53
C THR A 381 12.87 15.84 3.14
N PRO A 382 11.86 14.97 2.96
CA PRO A 382 12.03 13.56 3.30
C PRO A 382 13.23 13.08 2.50
N SER A 383 14.29 12.73 3.22
CA SER A 383 15.67 12.51 2.78
C SER A 383 15.83 12.01 1.34
N LYS A 384 16.74 12.64 0.58
CA LYS A 384 17.34 12.07 -0.64
C LYS A 384 18.02 10.72 -0.38
#